data_AF-A0A0C5WH18-F1
#
_entry.id   AF-A0A0C5WH18-F1
#
_cell.length_a   1.000
_cell.length_b   1.000
_cell.length_c   1.000
_cell.angle_alpha   90.00
_cell.angle_beta   90.00
_cell.angle_gamma   90.00
#
_symmetry.space_group_name_H-M   'P 1'
#
loop_
_entity.id
_entity.type
_entity.pdbx_description
1 polymer ?
#
loop_
_entity_poly.entity_id
_entity_poly.type
_entity_poly.pdbx_seq_one_letter_code
_entity_poly.pdbx_strand_id
1 'polypeptide(L)'
;MLHAVSPDDKTNLTLKELKTDLHSIETSNAEFTVNGELKDNEAKFNSHRLRIKNVERPQSSYYFLADNENEKNVNWVVGLSQAHILYGFKSSSEIDALLKERESLRPLSDVLYMLGIKGLYNHLNKASIDDIYNWLCPILSETQSDYRNGVIEKNNPDYWLHRLVDSYDLYGYPLDANLFNVYLLKMASLSFGQALTIKNNHIFMPIQGSYLEVIGFQQSLCEFDVVDWLYDREYEVDKLHF
;
A
#
# COMPACT_ATOMS: atom_id res chain seq x y z
N MET A 1 -16.48 -15.38 -7.60
CA MET A 1 -17.46 -15.23 -6.49
C MET A 1 -16.68 -15.49 -5.21
N LEU A 2 -16.12 -14.44 -4.61
CA LEU A 2 -15.33 -14.56 -3.38
C LEU A 2 -16.31 -14.54 -2.21
N HIS A 3 -16.44 -15.66 -1.52
CA HIS A 3 -17.29 -15.76 -0.34
C HIS A 3 -16.57 -15.09 0.84
N ALA A 4 -17.19 -14.05 1.40
CA ALA A 4 -16.83 -13.55 2.71
C ALA A 4 -17.09 -14.66 3.72
N VAL A 5 -16.05 -15.17 4.37
CA VAL A 5 -16.17 -16.19 5.42
C VAL A 5 -16.13 -15.47 6.75
N SER A 6 -17.12 -15.74 7.61
CA SER A 6 -17.14 -15.27 8.99
C SER A 6 -15.98 -15.90 9.76
N PRO A 7 -15.21 -15.14 10.57
CA PRO A 7 -14.17 -15.71 11.43
C PRO A 7 -14.75 -16.77 12.37
N ASP A 8 -13.91 -17.70 12.83
CA ASP A 8 -14.32 -18.69 13.84
C ASP A 8 -14.62 -18.03 15.20
N ASP A 9 -15.29 -18.76 16.10
CA ASP A 9 -15.73 -18.21 17.39
C ASP A 9 -14.58 -17.71 18.28
N LYS A 10 -13.37 -18.28 18.14
CA LYS A 10 -12.19 -17.85 18.90
C LYS A 10 -11.61 -16.57 18.31
N THR A 11 -11.48 -16.47 17.00
CA THR A 11 -11.05 -15.27 16.29
C THR A 11 -12.07 -14.15 16.45
N ASN A 12 -13.37 -14.45 16.47
CA ASN A 12 -14.40 -13.48 16.85
C ASN A 12 -14.27 -13.05 18.31
N LEU A 13 -13.93 -13.95 19.24
CA LEU A 13 -13.69 -13.59 20.64
C LEU A 13 -12.45 -12.70 20.78
N THR A 14 -11.33 -13.06 20.14
CA THR A 14 -10.11 -12.24 20.13
C THR A 14 -10.32 -10.91 19.42
N LEU A 15 -11.06 -10.86 18.32
CA LEU A 15 -11.47 -9.60 17.65
C LEU A 15 -12.51 -8.82 18.46
N LYS A 16 -13.27 -9.47 19.35
CA LYS A 16 -14.28 -8.83 20.22
C LYS A 16 -13.66 -8.31 21.52
N GLU A 17 -12.71 -9.03 22.09
CA GLU A 17 -11.81 -8.59 23.17
C GLU A 17 -10.90 -7.48 22.65
N LEU A 18 -10.28 -7.67 21.48
CA LEU A 18 -9.62 -6.59 20.75
C LEU A 18 -10.60 -5.48 20.40
N LYS A 19 -11.88 -5.67 20.05
CA LYS A 19 -12.84 -4.54 19.86
C LYS A 19 -13.09 -3.76 21.15
N THR A 20 -13.16 -4.47 22.28
CA THR A 20 -13.41 -3.88 23.60
C THR A 20 -12.18 -3.08 24.06
N ASP A 21 -10.99 -3.59 23.76
CA ASP A 21 -9.71 -2.94 24.06
C ASP A 21 -9.31 -1.90 22.99
N LEU A 22 -9.57 -2.12 21.69
CA LEU A 22 -9.26 -1.22 20.57
C LEU A 22 -10.14 0.03 20.55
N HIS A 23 -11.36 -0.02 21.11
CA HIS A 23 -12.11 1.22 21.40
C HIS A 23 -11.46 2.05 22.52
N SER A 24 -10.62 1.44 23.36
CA SER A 24 -9.86 2.11 24.42
C SER A 24 -8.41 2.41 24.04
N ILE A 25 -7.89 1.81 22.96
CA ILE A 25 -6.61 2.19 22.36
C ILE A 25 -6.87 3.49 21.60
N GLU A 26 -6.68 4.60 22.32
CA GLU A 26 -6.43 5.90 21.69
C GLU A 26 -5.44 5.70 20.54
N THR A 27 -5.78 6.31 19.40
CA THR A 27 -5.14 6.32 18.07
C THR A 27 -3.67 6.73 18.07
N SER A 28 -2.86 6.10 18.90
CA SER A 28 -1.43 6.26 19.04
C SER A 28 -0.76 5.07 18.35
N ASN A 29 0.25 5.35 17.53
CA ASN A 29 1.03 4.30 16.90
C ASN A 29 1.65 3.42 18.00
N ALA A 30 1.32 2.13 18.00
CA ALA A 30 1.71 1.22 19.07
C ALA A 30 2.10 -0.15 18.50
N GLU A 31 3.05 -0.81 19.15
CA GLU A 31 3.55 -2.14 18.77
C GLU A 31 3.48 -3.08 19.98
N PHE A 32 2.90 -4.26 19.76
CA PHE A 32 2.75 -5.28 20.79
C PHE A 32 3.08 -6.65 20.21
N THR A 33 3.66 -7.51 21.03
CA THR A 33 3.89 -8.92 20.67
C THR A 33 2.83 -9.78 21.31
N VAL A 34 2.10 -10.54 20.51
CA VAL A 34 1.11 -11.49 20.99
C VAL A 34 1.67 -12.91 20.84
N ASN A 35 1.75 -13.61 21.97
CA ASN A 35 2.10 -15.02 22.03
C ASN A 35 0.80 -15.84 22.05
N GLY A 36 0.54 -16.62 21.01
CA GLY A 36 -0.69 -17.39 20.86
C GLY A 36 -1.06 -17.68 19.40
N GLU A 37 -1.88 -18.71 19.18
CA GLU A 37 -2.33 -19.10 17.84
C GLU A 37 -3.35 -18.11 17.27
N LEU A 38 -3.02 -17.40 16.18
CA LEU A 38 -4.04 -16.84 15.28
C LEU A 38 -4.32 -17.87 14.18
N LYS A 39 -5.61 -18.13 13.92
CA LYS A 39 -6.06 -19.05 12.89
C LYS A 39 -6.81 -18.28 11.81
N ASP A 40 -6.32 -18.42 10.59
CA ASP A 40 -7.15 -18.34 9.39
C ASP A 40 -7.37 -19.78 8.91
N ASN A 41 -8.45 -20.03 8.16
CA ASN A 41 -8.89 -21.38 7.75
C ASN A 41 -7.83 -22.18 6.97
N GLU A 42 -6.71 -21.55 6.57
CA GLU A 42 -5.58 -22.19 5.88
C GLU A 42 -4.20 -21.94 6.52
N ALA A 43 -4.08 -21.14 7.58
CA ALA A 43 -2.78 -20.76 8.16
C ALA A 43 -2.80 -20.69 9.69
N LYS A 44 -1.79 -21.31 10.31
CA LYS A 44 -1.51 -21.27 11.76
C LYS A 44 -0.21 -20.54 11.99
N PHE A 45 -0.19 -19.61 12.93
CA PHE A 45 1.07 -19.01 13.35
C PHE A 45 1.16 -18.91 14.87
N ASN A 46 2.35 -19.20 15.38
CA ASN A 46 2.61 -19.41 16.81
C ASN A 46 2.97 -18.10 17.55
N SER A 47 3.43 -17.08 16.82
CA SER A 47 3.81 -15.77 17.36
C SER A 47 3.65 -14.68 16.31
N HIS A 48 3.11 -13.53 16.74
CA HIS A 48 2.87 -12.38 15.86
C HIS A 48 3.29 -11.06 16.52
N ARG A 49 3.76 -10.14 15.67
CA ARG A 49 3.86 -8.72 16.02
C ARG A 49 2.64 -8.01 15.47
N LEU A 50 1.98 -7.27 16.35
CA LEU A 50 0.81 -6.45 16.05
C LEU A 50 1.23 -4.99 16.09
N ARG A 51 1.02 -4.27 14.98
CA ARG A 51 1.35 -2.84 14.89
C ARG A 51 0.11 -2.06 14.51
N ILE A 52 -0.32 -1.19 15.41
CA ILE A 52 -1.42 -0.26 15.16
C ILE A 52 -0.83 1.00 14.55
N LYS A 53 -1.41 1.41 13.42
CA LYS A 53 -0.94 2.54 12.63
C LYS A 53 -2.10 3.47 12.31
N ASN A 54 -1.84 4.77 12.38
CA ASN A 54 -2.75 5.80 11.87
C ASN A 54 -2.06 6.60 10.77
N VAL A 55 -2.68 6.68 9.59
CA VAL A 55 -2.16 7.47 8.47
C VAL A 55 -2.48 8.94 8.68
N GLU A 56 -1.58 9.65 9.36
CA GLU A 56 -1.70 11.09 9.65
C GLU A 56 -0.91 11.96 8.67
N ARG A 57 0.18 11.41 8.13
CA ARG A 57 1.10 12.06 7.20
C ARG A 57 1.35 11.15 5.99
N PRO A 58 1.91 11.68 4.88
CA PRO A 58 2.39 10.83 3.81
C PRO A 58 3.21 9.66 4.34
N GLN A 59 2.83 8.45 3.95
CA GLN A 59 3.56 7.25 4.33
C GLN A 59 4.43 6.82 3.16
N SER A 60 5.59 6.27 3.48
CA SER A 60 6.38 5.50 2.54
C SER A 60 5.63 4.25 2.10
N SER A 61 6.15 3.61 1.06
CA SER A 61 5.75 2.26 0.72
C SER A 61 6.50 1.24 1.58
N TYR A 62 5.90 0.08 1.82
CA TYR A 62 6.46 -1.00 2.64
C TYR A 62 6.31 -2.34 1.93
N TYR A 63 7.06 -3.34 2.37
CA TYR A 63 6.83 -4.74 2.00
C TYR A 63 7.20 -5.66 3.17
N PHE A 64 6.61 -6.85 3.18
CA PHE A 64 6.99 -7.89 4.13
C PHE A 64 8.11 -8.74 3.53
N LEU A 65 9.25 -8.78 4.20
CA LEU A 65 10.36 -9.67 3.87
C LEU A 65 10.27 -10.92 4.74
N ALA A 66 10.38 -12.10 4.13
CA ALA A 66 10.51 -13.36 4.87
C ALA A 66 11.95 -13.82 4.89
N ASP A 67 12.36 -14.41 6.01
CA ASP A 67 13.72 -14.95 6.20
C ASP A 67 13.99 -16.17 5.30
N ASN A 68 12.94 -16.83 4.77
CA ASN A 68 13.06 -17.99 3.89
C ASN A 68 11.94 -18.02 2.83
N GLU A 69 12.30 -18.15 1.55
CA GLU A 69 11.38 -18.08 0.40
C GLU A 69 10.37 -19.24 0.32
N ASN A 70 10.66 -20.36 1.00
CA ASN A 70 9.83 -21.57 0.95
C ASN A 70 8.61 -21.56 1.89
N GLU A 71 8.46 -20.53 2.72
CA GLU A 71 7.40 -20.48 3.72
C GLU A 71 6.21 -19.66 3.21
N LYS A 72 5.02 -20.28 3.17
CA LYS A 72 3.76 -19.62 2.84
C LYS A 72 3.33 -18.70 3.98
N ASN A 73 4.03 -17.59 4.15
CA ASN A 73 3.71 -16.63 5.20
C ASN A 73 2.78 -15.56 4.61
N VAL A 74 1.56 -15.54 5.16
CA VAL A 74 0.52 -14.56 4.85
C VAL A 74 0.56 -13.48 5.92
N ASN A 75 0.79 -12.24 5.52
CA ASN A 75 0.67 -11.08 6.41
C ASN A 75 -0.69 -10.44 6.21
N TRP A 76 -1.26 -9.87 7.27
CA TRP A 76 -2.53 -9.19 7.19
C TRP A 76 -2.41 -7.72 7.52
N VAL A 77 -3.16 -6.92 6.78
CA VAL A 77 -3.49 -5.54 7.12
C VAL A 77 -4.98 -5.49 7.41
N VAL A 78 -5.36 -5.11 8.62
CA VAL A 78 -6.77 -5.09 9.08
C VAL A 78 -7.23 -3.66 9.30
N GLY A 79 -8.38 -3.29 8.75
CA GLY A 79 -8.96 -1.97 8.98
C GLY A 79 -9.38 -1.77 10.44
N LEU A 80 -8.94 -0.69 11.08
CA LEU A 80 -9.42 -0.24 12.39
C LEU A 80 -10.35 0.99 12.27
N SER A 81 -10.48 1.50 11.05
CA SER A 81 -11.39 2.57 10.63
C SER A 81 -11.73 2.33 9.16
N GLN A 82 -12.25 3.34 8.44
CA GLN A 82 -12.27 3.29 6.98
C GLN A 82 -10.84 3.53 6.43
N ALA A 83 -10.08 2.45 6.32
CA ALA A 83 -8.69 2.48 5.87
C ALA A 83 -8.59 2.25 4.36
N HIS A 84 -7.63 2.90 3.72
CA HIS A 84 -7.36 2.74 2.29
C HIS A 84 -5.88 2.41 2.09
N ILE A 85 -5.63 1.28 1.42
CA ILE A 85 -4.31 0.69 1.26
C ILE A 85 -4.06 0.44 -0.22
N LEU A 86 -2.99 1.01 -0.77
CA LEU A 86 -2.45 0.57 -2.05
C LEU A 86 -1.62 -0.69 -1.83
N TYR A 87 -1.71 -1.68 -2.69
CA TYR A 87 -0.96 -2.93 -2.54
C TYR A 87 -0.84 -3.67 -3.85
N GLY A 88 0.34 -4.22 -4.13
CA GLY A 88 0.62 -5.04 -5.32
C GLY A 88 0.37 -4.32 -6.64
N PHE A 89 1.19 -4.59 -7.65
CA PHE A 89 1.00 -3.95 -8.95
C PHE A 89 -0.32 -4.40 -9.61
N LYS A 90 -0.97 -3.47 -10.30
CA LYS A 90 -2.00 -3.78 -11.29
C LYS A 90 -1.35 -4.51 -12.46
N SER A 91 -2.15 -5.15 -13.32
CA SER A 91 -1.60 -5.74 -14.55
C SER A 91 -1.05 -4.65 -15.49
N SER A 92 -0.10 -5.00 -16.36
CA SER A 92 0.46 -4.06 -17.34
C SER A 92 -0.63 -3.40 -18.19
N SER A 93 -1.68 -4.14 -18.56
CA SER A 93 -2.81 -3.58 -19.33
C SER A 93 -3.63 -2.57 -18.55
N GLU A 94 -3.85 -2.80 -17.25
CA GLU A 94 -4.57 -1.83 -16.41
C GLU A 94 -3.74 -0.55 -16.20
N ILE A 95 -2.43 -0.69 -15.98
CA ILE A 95 -1.52 0.45 -15.85
C ILE A 95 -1.48 1.23 -17.18
N ASP A 96 -1.30 0.54 -18.31
CA ASP A 96 -1.26 1.17 -19.63
C ASP A 96 -2.51 1.99 -19.94
N ALA A 97 -3.70 1.47 -19.61
CA ALA A 97 -4.96 2.19 -19.76
C ALA A 97 -4.96 3.49 -18.96
N LEU A 98 -4.61 3.42 -17.66
CA LEU A 98 -4.56 4.59 -16.78
C LEU A 98 -3.53 5.64 -17.25
N LEU A 99 -2.35 5.21 -17.70
CA LEU A 99 -1.32 6.12 -18.21
C LEU A 99 -1.76 6.81 -19.51
N LYS A 100 -2.53 6.14 -20.37
CA LYS A 100 -3.01 6.70 -21.65
C LYS A 100 -4.18 7.68 -21.49
N GLU A 101 -4.91 7.60 -20.39
CA GLU A 101 -6.02 8.51 -20.06
C GLU A 101 -5.58 9.95 -19.80
N ARG A 102 -4.29 10.18 -19.52
CA ARG A 102 -3.72 11.51 -19.26
C ARG A 102 -2.60 11.79 -20.24
N GLU A 103 -2.69 12.90 -20.98
CA GLU A 103 -1.69 13.21 -22.02
C GLU A 103 -0.27 13.32 -21.45
N SER A 104 -0.13 13.90 -20.26
CA SER A 104 1.15 14.05 -19.57
C SER A 104 1.79 12.71 -19.17
N LEU A 105 1.00 11.65 -18.99
CA LEU A 105 1.49 10.32 -18.61
C LEU A 105 1.75 9.38 -19.79
N ARG A 106 1.33 9.74 -21.01
CA ARG A 106 1.53 8.90 -22.21
C ARG A 106 2.98 8.44 -22.43
N PRO A 107 4.03 9.28 -22.23
CA PRO A 107 5.40 8.81 -22.37
C PRO A 107 5.77 7.65 -21.44
N LEU A 108 5.12 7.54 -20.27
CA LEU A 108 5.33 6.45 -19.32
C LEU A 108 4.70 5.13 -19.80
N SER A 109 3.67 5.19 -20.65
CA SER A 109 3.12 3.99 -21.30
C SER A 109 4.13 3.38 -22.28
N ASP A 110 4.90 4.21 -23.00
CA ASP A 110 5.99 3.72 -23.85
C ASP A 110 7.09 3.03 -23.03
N VAL A 111 7.44 3.61 -21.86
CA VAL A 111 8.38 3.00 -20.91
C VAL A 111 7.85 1.66 -20.40
N LEU A 112 6.56 1.58 -20.05
CA LEU A 112 5.92 0.33 -19.62
C LEU A 112 5.98 -0.74 -20.71
N TYR A 113 5.71 -0.37 -21.95
CA TYR A 113 5.77 -1.29 -23.09
C TYR A 113 7.19 -1.84 -23.31
N MET A 114 8.21 -0.98 -23.23
CA MET A 114 9.60 -1.38 -23.47
C MET A 114 10.22 -2.15 -22.31
N LEU A 115 9.93 -1.76 -21.07
CA LEU A 115 10.68 -2.22 -19.89
C LEU A 115 9.83 -2.98 -18.86
N GLY A 116 8.52 -3.12 -19.10
CA GLY A 116 7.58 -3.74 -18.17
C GLY A 116 7.38 -2.92 -16.89
N ILE A 117 6.59 -3.46 -15.96
CA ILE A 117 6.23 -2.78 -14.70
C ILE A 117 7.47 -2.46 -13.87
N LYS A 118 8.38 -3.42 -13.73
CA LYS A 118 9.64 -3.24 -13.01
C LYS A 118 10.50 -2.11 -13.60
N GLY A 119 10.57 -2.04 -14.93
CA GLY A 119 11.32 -1.00 -15.62
C GLY A 119 10.68 0.38 -15.50
N LEU A 120 9.35 0.45 -15.65
CA LEU A 120 8.58 1.67 -15.41
C LEU A 120 8.79 2.18 -13.97
N TYR A 121 8.63 1.31 -12.98
CA TYR A 121 8.75 1.69 -11.58
C TYR A 121 10.15 2.23 -11.26
N ASN A 122 11.18 1.57 -11.80
CA ASN A 122 12.56 2.05 -11.71
C ASN A 122 12.77 3.39 -12.43
N HIS A 123 12.15 3.59 -13.61
CA HIS A 123 12.24 4.85 -14.34
C HIS A 123 11.65 6.02 -13.54
N LEU A 124 10.47 5.82 -12.93
CA LEU A 124 9.82 6.82 -12.08
C LEU A 124 10.68 7.20 -10.87
N ASN A 125 11.23 6.22 -10.16
CA ASN A 125 12.06 6.49 -8.98
C ASN A 125 13.41 7.17 -9.30
N LYS A 126 13.87 7.11 -10.56
CA LYS A 126 15.08 7.79 -11.05
C LYS A 126 14.78 9.12 -11.74
N ALA A 127 13.51 9.48 -11.90
CA ALA A 127 13.11 10.69 -12.56
C ALA A 127 13.57 11.93 -11.78
N SER A 128 13.88 13.01 -12.50
CA SER A 128 14.15 14.28 -11.84
C SER A 128 12.87 14.83 -11.22
N ILE A 129 13.02 15.76 -10.26
CA ILE A 129 11.86 16.49 -9.73
C ILE A 129 11.10 17.21 -10.84
N ASP A 130 11.80 17.78 -11.84
CA ASP A 130 11.17 18.45 -12.98
C ASP A 130 10.32 17.49 -13.81
N ASP A 131 10.80 16.26 -14.05
CA ASP A 131 10.03 15.23 -14.75
C ASP A 131 8.76 14.86 -13.99
N ILE A 132 8.87 14.66 -12.67
CA ILE A 132 7.72 14.36 -11.79
C ILE A 132 6.67 15.46 -11.87
N TYR A 133 7.08 16.73 -11.79
CA TYR A 133 6.18 17.86 -11.90
C TYR A 133 5.57 17.96 -13.30
N ASN A 134 6.34 17.75 -14.37
CA ASN A 134 5.85 17.77 -15.74
C ASN A 134 4.79 16.69 -16.00
N TRP A 135 4.86 15.55 -15.31
CA TRP A 135 3.87 14.48 -15.41
C TRP A 135 2.63 14.73 -14.55
N LEU A 136 2.79 15.15 -13.30
CA LEU A 136 1.68 15.23 -12.33
C LEU A 136 0.94 16.58 -12.33
N CYS A 137 1.63 17.70 -12.50
CA CYS A 137 1.02 19.03 -12.45
C CYS A 137 -0.10 19.25 -13.49
N PRO A 138 0.02 18.77 -14.75
CA PRO A 138 -1.08 18.88 -15.71
C PRO A 138 -2.36 18.19 -15.22
N ILE A 139 -2.25 16.99 -14.64
CA ILE A 139 -3.39 16.23 -14.10
C ILE A 139 -4.02 16.98 -12.94
N LEU A 140 -3.18 17.43 -11.99
CA LEU A 140 -3.63 18.19 -10.83
C LEU A 140 -4.37 19.46 -11.27
N SER A 141 -3.82 20.21 -12.22
CA SER A 141 -4.44 21.43 -12.74
C SER A 141 -5.77 21.15 -13.45
N GLU A 142 -5.82 20.16 -14.34
CA GLU A 142 -7.00 19.80 -15.12
C GLU A 142 -8.17 19.34 -14.23
N THR A 143 -7.86 18.57 -13.18
CA THR A 143 -8.87 17.91 -12.34
C THR A 143 -9.14 18.63 -11.01
N GLN A 144 -8.47 19.75 -10.73
CA GLN A 144 -8.56 20.44 -9.43
C GLN A 144 -9.98 20.89 -9.07
N SER A 145 -10.70 21.45 -10.04
CA SER A 145 -12.07 21.93 -9.83
C SER A 145 -13.01 20.78 -9.46
N ASP A 146 -12.93 19.68 -10.20
CA ASP A 146 -13.77 18.51 -9.99
C ASP A 146 -13.45 17.83 -8.66
N TYR A 147 -12.19 17.75 -8.27
CA TYR A 147 -11.78 17.27 -6.95
C TYR A 147 -12.39 18.12 -5.83
N ARG A 148 -12.21 19.45 -5.89
CA ARG A 148 -12.72 20.38 -4.85
C ARG A 148 -14.24 20.39 -4.74
N ASN A 149 -14.94 20.16 -5.85
CA ASN A 149 -16.39 20.07 -5.89
C ASN A 149 -16.93 18.66 -5.53
N GLY A 150 -16.05 17.71 -5.23
CA GLY A 150 -16.44 16.33 -4.87
C GLY A 150 -17.00 15.51 -6.03
N VAL A 151 -16.68 15.89 -7.28
CA VAL A 151 -17.12 15.21 -8.51
C VAL A 151 -16.28 13.95 -8.76
N ILE A 152 -14.99 13.97 -8.39
CA ILE A 152 -14.11 12.81 -8.57
C ILE A 152 -14.39 11.76 -7.48
N GLU A 153 -14.78 10.57 -7.91
CA GLU A 153 -15.04 9.44 -7.03
C GLU A 153 -13.76 8.82 -6.46
N LYS A 154 -13.86 8.20 -5.28
CA LYS A 154 -12.74 7.50 -4.63
C LYS A 154 -12.22 6.25 -5.37
N ASN A 155 -12.90 5.78 -6.41
CA ASN A 155 -12.40 4.70 -7.27
C ASN A 155 -11.45 5.22 -8.37
N ASN A 156 -11.41 6.54 -8.58
CA ASN A 156 -10.55 7.20 -9.55
C ASN A 156 -9.19 7.53 -8.89
N PRO A 157 -8.05 7.17 -9.52
CA PRO A 157 -6.73 7.46 -8.98
C PRO A 157 -6.47 8.96 -8.77
N ASP A 158 -7.06 9.85 -9.56
CA ASP A 158 -6.85 11.29 -9.46
C ASP A 158 -7.35 11.85 -8.12
N TYR A 159 -8.44 11.29 -7.57
CA TYR A 159 -8.91 11.65 -6.24
C TYR A 159 -7.82 11.44 -5.18
N TRP A 160 -7.11 10.31 -5.29
CA TRP A 160 -6.06 9.95 -4.36
C TRP A 160 -4.76 10.70 -4.62
N LEU A 161 -4.46 11.01 -5.88
CA LEU A 161 -3.35 11.90 -6.22
C LEU A 161 -3.53 13.26 -5.55
N HIS A 162 -4.68 13.92 -5.74
CA HIS A 162 -4.97 15.21 -5.09
C HIS A 162 -4.83 15.13 -3.58
N ARG A 163 -5.44 14.13 -2.96
CA ARG A 163 -5.42 14.04 -1.50
C ARG A 163 -4.05 13.69 -0.93
N LEU A 164 -3.21 12.94 -1.66
CA LEU A 164 -1.81 12.76 -1.28
C LEU A 164 -1.05 14.08 -1.42
N VAL A 165 -1.25 14.83 -2.51
CA VAL A 165 -0.62 16.14 -2.71
C VAL A 165 -1.03 17.14 -1.63
N ASP A 166 -2.31 17.23 -1.28
CA ASP A 166 -2.79 18.08 -0.16
C ASP A 166 -2.05 17.74 1.15
N SER A 167 -1.77 16.45 1.38
CA SER A 167 -1.02 15.99 2.55
C SER A 167 0.47 16.34 2.44
N TYR A 168 1.10 16.14 1.28
CA TYR A 168 2.48 16.55 1.03
C TYR A 168 2.67 18.04 1.27
N ASP A 169 1.79 18.87 0.71
CA ASP A 169 1.81 20.32 0.85
C ASP A 169 1.65 20.75 2.31
N LEU A 170 0.73 20.13 3.06
CA LEU A 170 0.53 20.40 4.49
C LEU A 170 1.81 20.18 5.31
N TYR A 171 2.64 19.21 4.93
CA TYR A 171 3.90 18.88 5.60
C TYR A 171 5.15 19.45 4.90
N GLY A 172 4.98 20.21 3.81
CA GLY A 172 6.08 20.84 3.06
C GLY A 172 6.97 19.87 2.28
N TYR A 173 6.43 18.72 1.87
CA TYR A 173 7.15 17.73 1.05
C TYR A 173 7.05 18.07 -0.45
N PRO A 174 8.14 17.94 -1.22
CA PRO A 174 8.07 18.02 -2.67
C PRO A 174 7.35 16.80 -3.25
N LEU A 175 6.77 16.94 -4.45
CA LEU A 175 6.25 15.81 -5.20
C LEU A 175 7.35 14.77 -5.47
N ASP A 176 7.03 13.49 -5.31
CA ASP A 176 7.95 12.37 -5.48
C ASP A 176 7.35 11.24 -6.33
N ALA A 177 8.14 10.18 -6.54
CA ALA A 177 7.73 9.02 -7.32
C ALA A 177 6.63 8.17 -6.62
N ASN A 178 6.46 8.26 -5.29
CA ASN A 178 5.45 7.49 -4.57
C ASN A 178 4.04 7.93 -4.94
N LEU A 179 3.85 9.17 -5.40
CA LEU A 179 2.56 9.67 -5.88
C LEU A 179 2.05 8.88 -7.08
N PHE A 180 2.92 8.26 -7.89
CA PHE A 180 2.49 7.41 -9.01
C PHE A 180 1.85 6.10 -8.57
N ASN A 181 2.05 5.67 -7.32
CA ASN A 181 1.50 4.40 -6.82
C ASN A 181 -0.03 4.33 -6.93
N VAL A 182 -0.74 5.47 -6.93
CA VAL A 182 -2.21 5.48 -7.14
C VAL A 182 -2.60 4.94 -8.52
N TYR A 183 -1.72 5.07 -9.53
CA TYR A 183 -1.91 4.52 -10.87
C TYR A 183 -1.34 3.10 -11.01
N LEU A 184 -0.28 2.77 -10.27
CA LEU A 184 0.46 1.51 -10.44
C LEU A 184 -0.07 0.35 -9.57
N LEU A 185 -0.57 0.64 -8.37
CA LEU A 185 -0.91 -0.38 -7.37
C LEU A 185 -2.42 -0.60 -7.25
N LYS A 186 -2.85 -1.81 -6.91
CA LYS A 186 -4.27 -2.09 -6.59
C LYS A 186 -4.65 -1.34 -5.31
N MET A 187 -5.94 -1.09 -5.12
CA MET A 187 -6.45 -0.41 -3.93
C MET A 187 -7.44 -1.30 -3.19
N ALA A 188 -7.27 -1.39 -1.87
CA ALA A 188 -8.24 -1.96 -0.95
C ALA A 188 -8.82 -0.85 -0.08
N SER A 189 -10.15 -0.87 0.09
CA SER A 189 -10.86 -0.08 1.08
C SER A 189 -11.34 -1.02 2.16
N LEU A 190 -10.78 -0.90 3.36
CA LEU A 190 -11.04 -1.79 4.48
C LEU A 190 -11.88 -1.04 5.51
N SER A 191 -13.09 -1.53 5.77
CA SER A 191 -13.86 -1.13 6.94
C SER A 191 -13.34 -1.85 8.20
N PHE A 192 -13.84 -1.45 9.36
CA PHE A 192 -13.44 -2.05 10.64
C PHE A 192 -13.51 -3.58 10.61
N GLY A 193 -12.40 -4.24 10.94
CA GLY A 193 -12.27 -5.70 11.01
C GLY A 193 -12.10 -6.40 9.66
N GLN A 194 -12.18 -5.70 8.53
CA GLN A 194 -11.86 -6.30 7.23
C GLN A 194 -10.35 -6.44 7.07
N ALA A 195 -9.91 -7.60 6.58
CA ALA A 195 -8.51 -7.92 6.39
C ALA A 195 -8.13 -7.97 4.91
N LEU A 196 -6.92 -7.49 4.62
CA LEU A 196 -6.22 -7.64 3.36
C LEU A 196 -5.00 -8.55 3.57
N THR A 197 -4.90 -9.61 2.79
CA THR A 197 -3.70 -10.45 2.74
C THR A 197 -2.65 -9.86 1.81
N ILE A 198 -1.45 -9.64 2.32
CA ILE A 198 -0.30 -9.18 1.56
C ILE A 198 0.77 -10.29 1.56
N LYS A 199 1.10 -10.74 0.35
CA LYS A 199 2.19 -11.71 0.14
C LYS A 199 3.53 -11.05 0.44
N ASN A 200 4.51 -11.85 0.83
CA ASN A 200 5.88 -11.37 0.95
C ASN A 200 6.34 -10.73 -0.35
N ASN A 201 7.24 -9.76 -0.21
CA ASN A 201 7.90 -9.08 -1.31
C ASN A 201 6.92 -8.35 -2.26
N HIS A 202 5.67 -8.15 -1.85
CA HIS A 202 4.74 -7.27 -2.53
C HIS A 202 4.67 -5.95 -1.77
N ILE A 203 4.79 -4.86 -2.52
CA ILE A 203 4.74 -3.52 -1.98
C ILE A 203 3.31 -3.14 -1.57
N PHE A 204 3.17 -2.38 -0.49
CA PHE A 204 1.94 -1.75 -0.07
C PHE A 204 2.18 -0.37 0.55
N MET A 205 1.21 0.52 0.43
CA MET A 205 1.28 1.90 0.89
C MET A 205 -0.07 2.31 1.48
N PRO A 206 -0.17 2.41 2.81
CA PRO A 206 -1.34 2.93 3.48
C PRO A 206 -1.50 4.44 3.20
N ILE A 207 -2.67 4.85 2.71
CA ILE A 207 -2.94 6.23 2.27
C ILE A 207 -4.11 6.91 3.02
N GLN A 208 -4.86 6.16 3.82
CA GLN A 208 -5.84 6.71 4.74
C GLN A 208 -6.11 5.79 5.93
N GLY A 209 -6.44 6.42 7.05
CA GLY A 209 -7.15 5.80 8.16
C GLY A 209 -6.23 5.01 9.07
N SER A 210 -6.84 4.41 10.07
CA SER A 210 -6.16 3.56 11.03
C SER A 210 -6.30 2.09 10.65
N TYR A 211 -5.22 1.33 10.82
CA TYR A 211 -5.12 -0.08 10.46
C TYR A 211 -4.17 -0.83 11.40
N LEU A 212 -4.26 -2.16 11.39
CA LEU A 212 -3.45 -3.09 12.15
C LEU A 212 -2.61 -3.93 11.18
N GLU A 213 -1.30 -3.95 11.36
CA GLU A 213 -0.39 -4.89 10.70
C GLU A 213 -0.23 -6.12 11.58
N VAL A 214 -0.49 -7.29 11.02
CA VAL A 214 -0.24 -8.59 11.64
C VAL A 214 0.93 -9.23 10.92
N ILE A 215 2.06 -9.31 11.60
CA ILE A 215 3.35 -9.72 11.05
C ILE A 215 3.78 -11.02 11.71
N GLY A 216 4.11 -12.03 10.91
CA GLY A 216 4.70 -13.26 11.43
C GLY A 216 6.05 -13.01 12.10
N PHE A 217 6.39 -13.80 13.11
CA PHE A 217 7.61 -13.61 13.89
C PHE A 217 8.91 -13.75 13.08
N GLN A 218 8.90 -14.53 12.00
CA GLN A 218 10.03 -14.73 11.07
C GLN A 218 9.95 -13.82 9.84
N GLN A 219 9.22 -12.71 9.95
CA GLN A 219 9.07 -11.74 8.90
C GLN A 219 9.44 -10.37 9.41
N SER A 220 10.05 -9.58 8.54
CA SER A 220 10.37 -8.18 8.78
C SER A 220 9.47 -7.29 7.93
N LEU A 221 8.95 -6.22 8.52
CA LEU A 221 8.41 -5.12 7.72
C LEU A 221 9.56 -4.22 7.31
N CYS A 222 9.73 -4.06 5.99
CA CYS A 222 10.73 -3.20 5.41
C CYS A 222 10.06 -1.99 4.79
N GLU A 223 10.62 -0.80 5.03
CA GLU A 223 10.32 0.37 4.23
C GLU A 223 10.96 0.18 2.85
N PHE A 224 10.24 0.54 1.80
CA PHE A 224 10.75 0.45 0.45
C PHE A 224 11.66 1.63 0.18
N ASP A 225 12.95 1.34 0.03
CA ASP A 225 13.95 2.27 -0.50
C ASP A 225 14.38 1.77 -1.89
N VAL A 226 14.23 2.63 -2.90
CA VAL A 226 14.62 2.31 -4.28
C VAL A 226 16.13 2.08 -4.40
N VAL A 227 16.94 2.81 -3.62
CA VAL A 227 18.40 2.73 -3.66
C VAL A 227 18.85 1.37 -3.15
N ASP A 228 18.35 0.96 -1.98
CA ASP A 228 18.64 -0.37 -1.42
C ASP A 228 18.13 -1.47 -2.35
N TRP A 229 16.93 -1.33 -2.90
CA TRP A 229 16.39 -2.30 -3.87
C TRP A 229 17.21 -2.38 -5.17
N LEU A 230 17.78 -1.26 -5.64
CA LEU A 230 18.67 -1.25 -6.79
C LEU A 230 20.01 -1.93 -6.48
N TYR A 231 20.59 -1.65 -5.31
CA TYR A 231 21.84 -2.26 -4.88
C TYR A 231 21.70 -3.77 -4.69
N ASP A 232 20.66 -4.24 -4.00
CA ASP A 232 20.42 -5.67 -3.78
C ASP A 232 20.29 -6.46 -5.10
N ARG A 233 19.77 -5.81 -6.15
CA ARG A 233 19.68 -6.41 -7.49
C ARG A 233 21.03 -6.56 -8.19
N GLU A 234 22.00 -5.69 -7.95
CA GLU A 234 23.35 -5.85 -8.47
C GLU A 234 24.03 -7.10 -7.90
N TYR A 235 23.56 -7.57 -6.74
CA TYR A 235 23.98 -8.81 -6.08
C TYR A 235 22.99 -9.99 -6.30
N GLU A 236 22.13 -9.90 -7.32
CA GLU A 236 21.14 -10.91 -7.73
C GLU A 236 20.10 -11.32 -6.66
N VAL A 237 19.88 -10.51 -5.62
CA VAL A 237 18.83 -10.74 -4.62
C VAL A 237 17.63 -9.84 -4.94
N ASP A 238 16.75 -10.27 -5.85
CA ASP A 238 15.53 -9.51 -6.12
C ASP A 238 14.47 -9.76 -5.04
N LYS A 239 14.26 -8.77 -4.17
CA LYS A 239 13.35 -8.86 -3.03
C LYS A 239 11.93 -8.36 -3.32
N LEU A 240 11.61 -7.95 -4.54
CA LEU A 240 10.27 -7.44 -4.89
C LEU A 240 9.64 -8.17 -6.07
N HIS A 241 8.33 -8.39 -5.98
CA HIS A 241 7.52 -8.98 -7.03
C HIS A 241 6.67 -7.90 -7.72
N PHE A 242 6.68 -7.95 -9.05
CA PHE A 242 6.01 -7.01 -9.97
C PHE A 242 4.90 -7.71 -10.75
#